data_AF-A0A843HXZ7-F1
#
_entry.id   AF-A0A843HXZ7-F1
#
_cell.length_a   1.000
_cell.length_b   1.000
_cell.length_c   1.000
_cell.angle_alpha   90.00
_cell.angle_beta   90.00
_cell.angle_gamma   90.00
#
_symmetry.space_group_name_H-M   'P 1'
#
loop_
_entity.id
_entity.type
_entity.pdbx_description
1 polymer ?
#
loop_
_entity_poly.entity_id
_entity_poly.type
_entity_poly.pdbx_seq_one_letter_code
_entity_poly.pdbx_strand_id
1 'polypeptide(L)'
;MDKKGLIKLFEDYDEADKAIALDTIDEYIYFQEEINKLKKLPLIRIDANNPERQKVTPAGKLIKEYSQVIDAKRSTLLRILHRKESTAEDELLAKLSEFE
;
A
#
# COMPACT_ATOMS: atom_id res chain seq x y z
N MET A 1 9.77 -8.57 2.40
CA MET A 1 10.24 -8.25 3.78
C MET A 1 9.23 -8.79 4.80
N ASP A 2 9.66 -9.06 6.05
CA ASP A 2 8.82 -9.63 7.13
C ASP A 2 8.06 -8.51 7.88
N LYS A 3 6.74 -8.63 8.00
CA LYS A 3 5.80 -7.73 8.73
C LYS A 3 6.36 -7.21 10.05
N LYS A 4 7.15 -8.04 10.75
CA LYS A 4 7.84 -7.70 12.01
C LYS A 4 8.65 -6.41 11.96
N GLY A 5 9.31 -6.12 10.83
CA GLY A 5 10.13 -4.92 10.67
C GLY A 5 9.30 -3.63 10.70
N LEU A 6 8.08 -3.67 10.15
CA LEU A 6 7.14 -2.55 10.21
C LEU A 6 6.57 -2.37 11.62
N ILE A 7 6.19 -3.47 12.27
CA ILE A 7 5.65 -3.44 13.65
C ILE A 7 6.62 -2.76 14.61
N LYS A 8 7.92 -3.05 14.47
CA LYS A 8 8.96 -2.52 15.35
C LYS A 8 9.00 -0.99 15.39
N LEU A 9 8.63 -0.30 14.29
CA LEU A 9 8.60 1.16 14.22
C LEU A 9 7.54 1.79 15.15
N PHE A 10 6.57 0.99 15.60
CA PHE A 10 5.45 1.43 16.41
C PHE A 10 5.45 0.82 17.82
N GLU A 11 6.52 0.12 18.23
CA GLU A 11 6.58 -0.60 19.51
C GLU A 11 6.40 0.32 20.72
N ASP A 12 6.99 1.51 20.67
CA ASP A 12 6.99 2.51 21.75
C ASP A 12 5.77 3.45 21.73
N TYR A 13 4.79 3.24 20.86
CA TYR A 13 3.57 4.06 20.80
C TYR A 13 2.57 3.63 21.87
N ASP A 14 1.62 4.51 22.18
CA ASP A 14 0.52 4.13 23.06
C ASP A 14 -0.32 3.00 22.43
N GLU A 15 -1.05 2.26 23.25
CA GLU A 15 -1.81 1.09 22.79
C GLU A 15 -2.85 1.44 21.71
N ALA A 16 -3.40 2.66 21.73
CA ALA A 16 -4.39 3.07 20.73
C ALA A 16 -3.73 3.30 19.36
N ASP A 17 -2.66 4.08 19.31
CA ASP A 17 -1.92 4.35 18.07
C ASP A 17 -1.22 3.10 17.55
N LYS A 18 -0.73 2.23 18.45
CA LYS A 18 -0.16 0.93 18.10
C LYS A 18 -1.20 0.00 17.47
N ALA A 19 -2.39 -0.11 18.05
CA ALA A 19 -3.46 -0.92 17.47
C ALA A 19 -3.83 -0.44 16.06
N ILE A 20 -3.99 0.89 15.88
CA ILE A 20 -4.28 1.47 14.56
C ILE A 20 -3.13 1.19 13.57
N ALA A 21 -1.87 1.31 14.00
CA ALA A 21 -0.72 1.04 13.16
C ALA A 21 -0.66 -0.43 12.72
N LEU A 22 -0.92 -1.37 13.63
CA LEU A 22 -0.93 -2.80 13.34
C LEU A 22 -1.99 -3.17 12.30
N ASP A 23 -3.23 -2.72 12.49
CA ASP A 23 -4.32 -2.94 11.54
C ASP A 23 -3.99 -2.31 10.17
N THR A 24 -3.41 -1.11 10.18
CA THR A 24 -3.01 -0.40 8.96
C THR A 24 -1.89 -1.11 8.22
N ILE A 25 -0.92 -1.70 8.93
CA ILE A 25 0.16 -2.51 8.35
C ILE A 25 -0.42 -3.76 7.69
N ASP A 26 -1.36 -4.44 8.34
CA ASP A 26 -1.99 -5.63 7.78
C ASP A 26 -2.75 -5.33 6.49
N GLU A 27 -3.52 -4.25 6.48
CA GLU A 27 -4.22 -3.81 5.27
C GLU A 27 -3.24 -3.39 4.16
N TYR A 28 -2.17 -2.66 4.50
CA TYR A 28 -1.15 -2.26 3.53
C TYR A 28 -0.55 -3.49 2.83
N ILE A 29 -0.10 -4.48 3.60
CA ILE A 29 0.50 -5.71 3.08
C ILE A 29 -0.50 -6.46 2.21
N TYR A 30 -1.75 -6.62 2.67
CA TYR A 30 -2.81 -7.28 1.90
C TYR A 30 -3.02 -6.63 0.53
N PHE A 31 -3.24 -5.31 0.48
CA PHE A 31 -3.49 -4.63 -0.79
C PHE A 31 -2.26 -4.65 -1.70
N GLN A 32 -1.06 -4.60 -1.14
CA GLN A 32 0.17 -4.69 -1.92
C GLN A 32 0.33 -6.07 -2.57
N GLU A 33 0.00 -7.14 -1.85
CA GLU A 33 -0.06 -8.50 -2.41
C GLU A 33 -1.12 -8.63 -3.52
N GLU A 34 -2.31 -8.05 -3.33
CA GLU A 34 -3.37 -8.05 -4.35
C GLU A 34 -2.95 -7.29 -5.62
N ILE A 35 -2.30 -6.13 -5.48
CA ILE A 35 -1.73 -5.41 -6.63
C ILE A 35 -0.70 -6.27 -7.35
N ASN A 36 0.19 -6.94 -6.61
CA ASN A 36 1.20 -7.83 -7.20
C ASN A 36 0.59 -9.03 -7.94
N LYS A 37 -0.59 -9.51 -7.52
CA LYS A 37 -1.37 -10.51 -8.27
C LYS A 37 -1.97 -9.90 -9.53
N LEU A 38 -2.59 -8.73 -9.44
CA LEU A 38 -3.24 -8.04 -10.56
C LEU A 38 -2.26 -7.58 -11.65
N LYS A 39 -1.04 -7.19 -11.28
CA LYS A 39 0.05 -6.81 -12.21
C LYS A 39 0.40 -7.93 -13.21
N LYS A 40 0.04 -9.20 -12.90
CA LYS A 40 0.24 -10.35 -13.80
C LYS A 40 -0.83 -10.46 -14.90
N LEU A 41 -1.88 -9.66 -14.84
CA LEU A 41 -2.99 -9.67 -15.80
C LEU A 41 -2.84 -8.55 -16.84
N PRO A 42 -3.43 -8.69 -18.05
CA PRO A 42 -3.47 -7.60 -19.01
C PRO A 42 -4.21 -6.39 -18.43
N LEU A 43 -3.59 -5.22 -18.46
CA LEU A 43 -4.16 -3.99 -17.89
C LEU A 43 -4.94 -3.17 -18.92
N ILE A 44 -4.65 -3.39 -20.20
CA ILE A 44 -5.29 -2.73 -21.34
C ILE A 44 -5.73 -3.79 -22.33
N ARG A 45 -6.87 -3.56 -22.97
CA ARG A 45 -7.34 -4.32 -24.13
C ARG A 45 -7.69 -3.39 -25.29
N ILE A 46 -7.46 -3.85 -26.51
CA ILE A 46 -7.90 -3.18 -27.74
C ILE A 46 -9.37 -3.49 -27.97
N ASP A 47 -10.16 -2.50 -28.40
CA ASP A 47 -11.57 -2.69 -28.77
C ASP A 47 -11.68 -3.52 -30.07
N ALA A 48 -12.45 -4.60 -30.04
CA ALA A 48 -12.60 -5.50 -31.18
C ALA A 48 -13.24 -4.85 -32.41
N ASN A 49 -14.04 -3.79 -32.21
CA ASN A 49 -14.73 -3.07 -33.28
C ASN A 49 -13.98 -1.81 -33.72
N ASN A 50 -13.03 -1.32 -32.91
CA ASN A 50 -12.20 -0.17 -33.24
C ASN A 50 -10.77 -0.35 -32.68
N PRO A 51 -9.82 -0.83 -33.51
CA PRO A 51 -8.44 -1.07 -33.10
C PRO A 51 -7.68 0.16 -32.56
N GLU A 52 -8.10 1.38 -32.90
CA GLU A 52 -7.49 2.62 -32.38
C GLU A 52 -7.90 2.90 -30.93
N ARG A 53 -8.95 2.24 -30.43
CA ARG A 53 -9.46 2.44 -29.07
C ARG A 53 -8.90 1.42 -28.10
N GLN A 54 -8.29 1.91 -27.04
CA GLN A 54 -7.83 1.11 -25.91
C GLN A 54 -8.78 1.27 -24.71
N LYS A 55 -9.02 0.18 -23.97
CA LYS A 55 -9.85 0.18 -22.76
C LYS A 55 -9.07 -0.45 -21.60
N VAL A 56 -9.19 0.18 -20.44
CA VAL A 56 -8.68 -0.38 -19.18
C VAL A 56 -9.47 -1.66 -18.84
N THR A 57 -8.75 -2.72 -18.49
CA THR A 57 -9.36 -3.97 -18.05
C THR A 57 -9.85 -3.86 -16.60
N PRO A 58 -10.68 -4.80 -16.10
CA PRO A 58 -11.03 -4.83 -14.68
C PRO A 58 -9.80 -4.85 -13.77
N ALA A 59 -8.75 -5.59 -14.14
CA ALA A 59 -7.49 -5.60 -13.40
C ALA A 59 -6.84 -4.22 -13.34
N GLY A 60 -6.77 -3.50 -14.47
CA GLY A 60 -6.25 -2.13 -14.50
C GLY A 60 -7.05 -1.15 -13.64
N LYS A 61 -8.37 -1.34 -13.52
CA LYS A 61 -9.21 -0.55 -12.61
C LYS A 61 -8.91 -0.86 -11.14
N LEU A 62 -8.86 -2.13 -10.78
CA LEU A 62 -8.60 -2.57 -9.41
C LEU A 62 -7.20 -2.16 -8.94
N ILE A 63 -6.18 -2.23 -9.79
CA ILE A 63 -4.84 -1.72 -9.44
C ILE A 63 -4.92 -0.24 -9.06
N LYS A 64 -5.62 0.59 -9.84
CA LYS A 64 -5.78 2.01 -9.53
C LYS A 64 -6.46 2.22 -8.17
N GLU A 65 -7.55 1.50 -7.91
CA GLU A 65 -8.29 1.61 -6.64
C GLU A 65 -7.43 1.16 -5.45
N TYR A 66 -6.72 0.03 -5.57
CA TYR A 66 -5.88 -0.50 -4.50
C TYR A 66 -4.64 0.36 -4.26
N SER A 67 -4.05 0.96 -5.31
CA SER A 67 -2.96 1.93 -5.13
C SER A 67 -3.40 3.12 -4.28
N GLN A 68 -4.62 3.64 -4.49
CA GLN A 68 -5.15 4.73 -3.66
C GLN A 68 -5.35 4.31 -2.20
N VAL A 69 -5.77 3.06 -1.96
CA VAL A 69 -5.87 2.51 -0.60
C VAL A 69 -4.49 2.45 0.04
N ILE A 70 -3.48 1.92 -0.65
CA ILE A 70 -2.09 1.84 -0.17
C ILE A 70 -1.53 3.22 0.18
N ASP A 71 -1.76 4.23 -0.67
CA ASP A 71 -1.34 5.61 -0.40
C ASP A 71 -2.00 6.17 0.88
N ALA A 72 -3.28 5.87 1.09
CA ALA A 72 -4.00 6.25 2.31
C ALA A 72 -3.46 5.53 3.56
N LYS A 73 -3.09 4.24 3.45
CA LYS A 73 -2.49 3.48 4.55
C LYS A 73 -1.09 4.01 4.88
N ARG A 74 -0.26 4.26 3.86
CA ARG A 74 1.05 4.93 4.01
C ARG A 74 0.91 6.27 4.73
N SER A 75 -0.05 7.10 4.30
CA SER A 75 -0.29 8.42 4.92
C SER A 75 -0.73 8.31 6.38
N THR A 76 -1.56 7.32 6.70
CA THR A 76 -1.97 7.04 8.09
C THR A 76 -0.78 6.66 8.97
N LEU A 77 0.08 5.76 8.49
CA LEU A 77 1.29 5.32 9.22
C LEU A 77 2.25 6.49 9.46
N LEU A 78 2.52 7.30 8.43
CA LEU A 78 3.32 8.52 8.56
C LEU A 78 2.72 9.47 9.59
N ARG A 79 1.40 9.71 9.54
CA ARG A 79 0.74 10.58 10.51
C ARG A 79 0.89 10.08 11.95
N ILE A 80 0.87 8.77 12.18
CA ILE A 80 1.12 8.20 13.52
C ILE A 80 2.57 8.51 13.93
N LEU A 81 3.55 8.29 13.05
CA LEU A 81 4.97 8.57 13.34
C LEU A 81 5.24 10.03 13.73
N HIS A 82 4.59 10.97 13.04
CA HIS A 82 4.84 12.40 13.24
C HIS A 82 4.24 12.92 14.56
N ARG A 83 3.29 12.21 15.19
CA ARG A 83 2.73 12.63 16.49
C ARG A 83 3.72 12.57 17.64
N LYS A 84 4.77 11.75 17.51
CA LYS A 84 5.82 11.58 18.53
C LYS A 84 7.16 12.25 18.17
N GLU A 85 7.19 13.12 17.16
CA GLU A 85 8.44 13.67 16.59
C GLU A 85 9.45 12.56 16.23
N SER A 86 8.94 11.43 15.73
CA SER A 86 9.79 10.29 15.36
C SER A 86 10.55 10.59 14.07
N THR A 87 11.87 10.38 14.09
CA THR A 87 12.73 10.43 12.88
C THR A 87 12.63 9.15 12.04
N ALA A 88 11.65 8.28 12.30
CA ALA A 88 11.49 7.00 11.62
C ALA A 88 10.70 7.08 10.30
N GLU A 89 10.38 8.28 9.80
CA GLU A 89 9.72 8.48 8.51
C GLU A 89 10.53 7.87 7.36
N ASP A 90 11.81 8.22 7.26
CA ASP A 90 12.70 7.69 6.22
C ASP A 90 12.82 6.16 6.31
N GLU A 91 12.86 5.62 7.54
CA GLU A 91 12.91 4.18 7.76
C GLU A 91 11.61 3.49 7.34
N LEU A 92 10.45 4.10 7.62
CA LEU A 92 9.16 3.58 7.16
C LEU A 92 9.10 3.57 5.63
N LEU A 93 9.44 4.68 4.97
CA LEU A 93 9.40 4.77 3.51
C LEU A 93 10.34 3.77 2.85
N ALA A 94 11.57 3.64 3.37
CA ALA A 94 12.51 2.62 2.91
C ALA A 94 11.90 1.21 3.02
N LYS A 95 11.32 0.89 4.19
CA LYS A 95 10.66 -0.40 4.41
C LYS A 95 9.48 -0.63 3.45
N LEU A 96 8.60 0.35 3.28
CA LEU A 96 7.44 0.18 2.39
C LEU A 96 7.85 -0.02 0.92
N SER A 97 8.94 0.61 0.47
CA SER A 97 9.46 0.45 -0.89
C SER A 97 9.92 -0.98 -1.22
N GLU A 98 10.29 -1.77 -0.21
CA GLU A 98 10.68 -3.18 -0.40
C GLU A 98 9.51 -4.09 -0.78
N PHE A 99 8.26 -3.61 -0.70
CA PHE A 99 7.08 -4.36 -1.11
C PHE A 99 6.60 -4.05 -2.55
N GLU A 100 7.12 -2.99 -3.18
CA GLU A 100 6.70 -2.49 -4.50
C GLU A 100 7.34 -3.19 -5.70
#